data_AF-T1AKZ9-F1
#
_entry.id   AF-T1AKZ9-F1
#
_cell.length_a   1.000
_cell.length_b   1.000
_cell.length_c   1.000
_cell.angle_alpha   90.00
_cell.angle_beta   90.00
_cell.angle_gamma   90.00
#
_symmetry.space_group_name_H-M   'P 1'
#
loop_
_entity.id
_entity.type
_entity.pdbx_description
1 polymer ?
#
loop_
_entity_poly.entity_id
_entity_poly.type
_entity_poly.pdbx_seq_one_letter_code
_entity_poly.pdbx_strand_id
1 'polypeptide(L)'
;MRRCICACTRSRPDDGSTWRQRLAACAPLLDASVMRDDALAARLRSDALDVLIDIEVWCGGGRPQVLARRPAPLQVQWLGYPGTAGAAW
;
A
#
# COMPACT_ATOMS: atom_id res chain seq x y z
N MET A 1 14.68 -10.92 -14.91
CA MET A 1 13.22 -10.78 -15.11
C MET A 1 12.71 -9.73 -14.15
N ARG A 2 11.94 -8.73 -14.60
CA ARG A 2 11.26 -7.78 -13.70
C ARG A 2 9.99 -8.45 -13.18
N ARG A 3 9.80 -8.49 -11.86
CA ARG A 3 8.59 -9.02 -11.23
C ARG A 3 7.78 -7.82 -10.78
N CYS A 4 6.77 -7.44 -11.57
CA CYS A 4 5.83 -6.39 -11.20
C CYS A 4 5.04 -6.81 -9.94
N ILE A 5 5.56 -6.48 -8.76
CA ILE A 5 4.85 -6.65 -7.49
C ILE A 5 4.16 -5.31 -7.20
N CYS A 6 2.84 -5.36 -7.08
CA CYS A 6 2.01 -4.24 -6.68
C CYS A 6 1.58 -4.43 -5.23
N ALA A 7 1.79 -3.41 -4.39
CA ALA A 7 1.30 -3.38 -3.02
C ALA A 7 0.30 -2.23 -2.81
N CYS A 8 -0.42 -2.28 -1.70
CA CYS A 8 -1.33 -1.26 -1.21
C CYS A 8 -1.01 -0.98 0.26
N THR A 9 -1.01 0.29 0.67
CA THR A 9 -0.61 0.73 2.02
C THR A 9 -1.71 0.53 3.07
N ARG A 10 -2.95 0.30 2.63
CA ARG A 10 -4.18 0.27 3.44
C ARG A 10 -4.17 -0.84 4.50
N SER A 11 -3.77 -0.48 5.70
CA SER A 11 -3.56 -1.41 6.80
C SER A 11 -4.82 -1.56 7.67
N ARG A 12 -5.56 -2.67 7.51
CA ARG A 12 -6.61 -3.10 8.43
C ARG A 12 -6.38 -4.57 8.83
N PRO A 13 -6.71 -4.96 10.09
CA PRO A 13 -6.71 -6.36 10.50
C PRO A 13 -7.63 -7.21 9.61
N ASP A 14 -7.46 -8.52 9.67
CA ASP A 14 -8.44 -9.44 9.08
C ASP A 14 -9.78 -9.30 9.81
N ASP A 15 -10.85 -9.01 9.05
CA ASP A 15 -12.21 -8.84 9.54
C ASP A 15 -13.06 -10.11 9.40
N GLY A 16 -12.45 -11.22 8.93
CA GLY A 16 -13.12 -12.49 8.65
C GLY A 16 -14.05 -12.45 7.43
N SER A 17 -14.13 -11.34 6.70
CA SER A 17 -15.09 -11.16 5.61
C SER A 17 -14.78 -12.03 4.39
N THR A 18 -15.82 -12.37 3.65
CA THR A 18 -15.68 -13.07 2.35
C THR A 18 -14.88 -12.26 1.33
N TRP A 19 -14.86 -10.92 1.44
CA TRP A 19 -14.00 -10.06 0.63
C TRP A 19 -12.53 -10.20 0.99
N ARG A 20 -12.20 -10.26 2.29
CA ARG A 20 -10.81 -10.46 2.75
C ARG A 20 -10.27 -11.82 2.31
N GLN A 21 -11.09 -12.88 2.43
CA GLN A 21 -10.77 -14.22 1.94
C GLN A 21 -10.54 -14.25 0.42
N ARG A 22 -11.39 -13.58 -0.37
CA ARG A 22 -11.23 -13.47 -1.84
C ARG A 22 -9.94 -12.75 -2.23
N LEU A 23 -9.56 -11.69 -1.52
CA LEU A 23 -8.29 -10.99 -1.75
C LEU A 23 -7.10 -11.91 -1.44
N ALA A 24 -7.16 -12.67 -0.35
CA ALA A 24 -6.11 -13.62 0.04
C ALA A 24 -5.91 -14.76 -0.96
N ALA A 25 -6.99 -15.20 -1.61
CA ALA A 25 -6.95 -16.23 -2.65
C ALA A 25 -6.34 -15.74 -3.97
N CYS A 26 -6.38 -14.43 -4.25
CA CYS A 26 -5.95 -13.85 -5.53
C CYS A 26 -4.59 -13.15 -5.47
N ALA A 27 -4.13 -12.70 -4.29
CA ALA A 27 -2.87 -11.97 -4.14
C ALA A 27 -2.23 -12.20 -2.75
N PRO A 28 -0.89 -12.14 -2.63
CA PRO A 28 -0.22 -12.07 -1.33
C PRO A 28 -0.70 -10.86 -0.52
N LEU A 29 -0.95 -11.06 0.77
CA LEU A 29 -1.38 -10.01 1.69
C LEU A 29 -0.34 -9.81 2.78
N LEU A 30 0.12 -8.57 2.94
CA LEU A 30 0.85 -8.11 4.11
C LEU A 30 -0.15 -7.53 5.11
N ASP A 31 -0.19 -8.05 6.34
CA ASP A 31 -0.85 -7.33 7.43
C ASP A 31 0.10 -6.26 7.98
N ALA A 32 -0.26 -5.01 7.71
CA ALA A 32 0.47 -3.83 8.19
C ALA A 32 -0.28 -3.06 9.30
N SER A 33 -1.38 -3.63 9.84
CA SER A 33 -2.28 -2.95 10.81
C SER A 33 -1.58 -2.49 12.07
N VAL A 34 -0.59 -3.25 12.54
CA VAL A 34 0.25 -2.94 13.72
C VAL A 34 1.64 -2.40 13.35
N MET A 35 1.96 -2.24 12.06
CA MET A 35 3.25 -1.71 11.62
C MET A 35 3.26 -0.19 11.70
N ARG A 36 4.36 0.39 12.17
CA ARG A 36 4.65 1.84 12.05
C ARG A 36 5.05 2.20 10.61
N ASP A 37 4.90 3.48 10.22
CA ASP A 37 5.17 3.93 8.84
C ASP A 37 6.63 3.74 8.40
N ASP A 38 7.59 3.90 9.32
CA ASP A 38 9.01 3.69 9.09
C ASP A 38 9.32 2.21 8.82
N ALA A 39 8.75 1.32 9.64
CA ALA A 39 8.86 -0.13 9.48
C ALA A 39 8.19 -0.63 8.20
N LEU A 40 6.99 -0.11 7.87
CA LEU A 40 6.30 -0.46 6.63
C LEU A 40 7.06 0.03 5.40
N ALA A 41 7.55 1.26 5.38
CA ALA A 41 8.37 1.77 4.28
C ALA A 41 9.73 1.05 4.16
N ALA A 42 10.33 0.58 5.25
CA ALA A 42 11.50 -0.30 5.20
C ALA A 42 11.15 -1.67 4.59
N ARG A 43 10.03 -2.27 5.00
CA ARG A 43 9.57 -3.56 4.49
C ARG A 43 9.26 -3.53 3.00
N LEU A 44 8.47 -2.55 2.54
CA LEU A 44 8.13 -2.38 1.13
C LEU A 44 9.38 -2.15 0.25
N ARG A 45 10.43 -1.50 0.79
CA ARG A 45 11.74 -1.39 0.11
C ARG A 45 12.48 -2.72 0.03
N SER A 46 12.49 -3.51 1.11
CA SER A 46 13.12 -4.84 1.09
C SER A 46 12.38 -5.84 0.19
N ASP A 47 11.07 -5.67 -0.01
CA ASP A 47 10.27 -6.45 -0.94
C ASP A 47 10.50 -6.05 -2.42
N ALA A 48 11.33 -5.01 -2.68
CA ALA A 48 11.82 -4.58 -4.00
C ALA A 48 10.70 -4.35 -5.05
N LEU A 49 9.65 -3.64 -4.65
CA LEU A 49 8.49 -3.35 -5.50
C LEU A 49 8.86 -2.46 -6.70
N ASP A 50 8.43 -2.87 -7.91
CA ASP A 50 8.48 -2.02 -9.11
C ASP A 50 7.47 -0.85 -9.01
N VAL A 51 6.28 -1.10 -8.46
CA VAL A 51 5.16 -0.13 -8.39
C VAL A 51 4.41 -0.24 -7.06
N LEU A 52 4.16 0.90 -6.40
CA LEU A 52 3.27 1.01 -5.25
C LEU A 52 1.97 1.72 -5.67
N ILE A 53 0.81 1.10 -5.45
CA ILE A 53 -0.49 1.74 -5.71
C ILE A 53 -1.17 2.05 -4.37
N ASP A 54 -1.33 3.33 -4.07
CA ASP A 54 -2.12 3.79 -2.94
C ASP A 54 -3.57 4.05 -3.33
N ILE A 55 -4.50 3.54 -2.53
CA ILE A 55 -5.94 3.66 -2.78
C ILE A 55 -6.66 4.60 -1.81
N GLU A 56 -6.03 5.08 -0.75
CA GLU A 56 -6.69 5.92 0.26
C GLU A 56 -6.05 7.31 0.39
N VAL A 57 -4.72 7.45 0.38
CA VAL A 57 -3.93 8.70 0.52
C VAL A 57 -4.40 9.64 1.64
N TRP A 58 -5.48 10.41 1.41
CA TRP A 58 -6.10 11.35 2.37
C TRP A 58 -7.46 10.86 2.94
N CYS A 59 -7.96 9.70 2.51
CA CYS A 59 -9.11 9.01 3.10
C CYS A 59 -8.73 8.32 4.43
N GLY A 60 -9.75 7.86 5.17
CA GLY A 60 -9.66 7.38 6.57
C GLY A 60 -8.85 6.11 6.89
N GLY A 61 -7.87 5.76 6.05
CA GLY A 61 -6.84 4.75 6.32
C GLY A 61 -5.54 4.96 5.54
N GLY A 62 -5.42 6.09 4.83
CA GLY A 62 -4.24 6.42 4.03
C GLY A 62 -3.00 6.68 4.88
N ARG A 63 -1.83 6.32 4.35
CA ARG A 63 -0.53 6.41 5.04
C ARG A 63 0.47 7.26 4.24
N PRO A 64 0.21 8.56 4.02
CA PRO A 64 1.03 9.40 3.14
C PRO A 64 2.50 9.50 3.60
N GLN A 65 2.78 9.32 4.89
CA GLN A 65 4.13 9.24 5.46
C GLN A 65 4.93 8.01 4.97
N VAL A 66 4.26 6.94 4.53
CA VAL A 66 4.88 5.77 3.91
C VAL A 66 5.29 6.11 2.48
N LEU A 67 4.39 6.73 1.71
CA LEU A 67 4.63 7.17 0.33
C LEU A 67 5.72 8.25 0.26
N ALA A 68 5.74 9.18 1.22
CA ALA A 68 6.77 10.21 1.34
C ALA A 68 8.20 9.65 1.54
N ARG A 69 8.33 8.39 2.01
CA ARG A 69 9.62 7.68 2.13
C ARG A 69 10.07 6.99 0.84
N ARG A 70 9.29 7.14 -0.25
CA ARG A 70 9.49 6.57 -1.58
C ARG A 70 9.90 5.08 -1.59
N PRO A 71 9.10 4.18 -1.00
CA PRO A 71 9.45 2.76 -0.93
C PRO A 71 9.47 2.01 -2.28
N ALA A 72 8.86 2.54 -3.34
CA ALA A 72 8.94 2.02 -4.69
C ALA A 72 9.40 3.11 -5.68
N PRO A 73 10.04 2.75 -6.82
CA PRO A 73 10.46 3.73 -7.83
C PRO A 73 9.28 4.49 -8.44
N LEU A 74 8.18 3.78 -8.75
CA LEU A 74 6.92 4.35 -9.21
C LEU A 74 5.86 4.24 -8.11
N GLN A 75 5.19 5.36 -7.81
CA GLN A 75 4.09 5.44 -6.86
C GLN A 75 2.88 6.03 -7.59
N VAL A 76 1.69 5.43 -7.39
CA VAL A 76 0.45 5.81 -8.08
C VAL A 76 -0.67 5.92 -7.06
N GLN A 77 -1.40 7.04 -7.07
CA GLN A 77 -2.68 7.15 -6.37
C GLN A 77 -3.81 6.71 -7.31
N TRP A 78 -4.70 5.83 -6.87
CA TRP A 78 -5.79 5.32 -7.71
C TRP A 78 -7.05 4.97 -6.93
N LEU A 79 -8.20 5.07 -7.61
CA LEU A 79 -9.54 4.62 -7.17
C LEU A 79 -10.15 5.30 -5.93
N GLY A 80 -9.61 5.12 -4.72
CA GLY A 80 -10.37 5.40 -3.49
C GLY A 80 -10.29 6.84 -2.97
N TYR A 81 -9.28 7.62 -3.34
CA TYR A 81 -9.27 9.08 -3.13
C TYR A 81 -9.66 9.83 -4.42
N PRO A 82 -10.83 10.51 -4.47
CA PRO A 82 -11.31 11.17 -5.69
C PRO A 82 -10.73 12.60 -5.84
N GLY A 83 -9.40 12.71 -5.87
CA GLY A 83 -8.70 13.99 -6.00
C GLY A 83 -7.19 13.82 -6.22
N THR A 84 -6.48 14.93 -6.43
CA THR A 84 -5.01 14.91 -6.49
C THR A 84 -4.41 14.75 -5.10
N ALA A 85 -3.37 13.92 -4.97
CA ALA A 85 -2.61 13.82 -3.73
C ALA A 85 -1.95 15.15 -3.32
N GLY A 86 -1.75 16.09 -4.26
CA GLY A 86 -1.10 17.38 -4.00
C GLY A 86 0.36 17.27 -3.54
N ALA A 87 0.99 16.11 -3.77
CA ALA A 87 2.29 15.75 -3.22
C ALA A 87 3.34 15.52 -4.30
N ALA A 88 4.60 15.77 -3.96
CA ALA A 88 5.75 15.65 -4.87
C ALA A 88 6.53 14.31 -4.71
N TRP A 89 5.98 13.34 -3.98
CA TRP A 89 6.61 12.05 -3.70
C TRP A 89 6.10 10.91 -4.60
#